data_AF-A0A2W6D458-F1
#
_entry.id   AF-A0A2W6D458-F1
#
_cell.length_a   1.000
_cell.length_b   1.000
_cell.length_c   1.000
_cell.angle_alpha   90.00
_cell.angle_beta   90.00
_cell.angle_gamma   90.00
#
_symmetry.space_group_name_H-M   'P 1'
#
loop_
_entity.id
_entity.type
_entity.pdbx_description
1 polymer ?
#
loop_
_entity_poly.entity_id
_entity_poly.type
_entity_poly.pdbx_seq_one_letter_code
_entity_poly.pdbx_strand_id
1 'polypeptide(L)' 'LPWDHLDSGLDKEWLWADWQDALASQEQEDCRWTPCFDCGVCPGMGTEIQIGPTGRTLLPLTVT' A
#
# COMPACT_ATOMS: atom_id res chain seq x y z
N LEU A 1 -25.62 4.45 -7.69
CA LEU A 1 -26.14 3.20 -7.10
C LEU A 1 -25.90 3.20 -5.59
N PRO A 2 -26.61 2.36 -4.80
CA PRO A 2 -26.39 2.25 -3.36
C PRO A 2 -24.92 2.01 -2.97
N TRP A 3 -24.10 1.50 -3.88
CA TRP A 3 -22.70 1.14 -3.68
C TRP A 3 -21.71 2.25 -4.08
N ASP A 4 -22.18 3.37 -4.65
CA ASP A 4 -21.29 4.43 -5.17
C ASP A 4 -20.49 5.15 -4.08
N HIS A 5 -20.86 4.96 -2.81
CA HIS A 5 -20.16 5.54 -1.65
C HIS A 5 -19.12 4.59 -1.06
N LEU A 6 -18.98 3.37 -1.58
CA LEU A 6 -17.96 2.44 -1.11
C LEU A 6 -16.61 2.85 -1.68
N ASP A 7 -15.69 3.12 -0.77
CA ASP A 7 -14.31 3.45 -1.07
C ASP A 7 -13.41 2.60 -0.17
N SER A 8 -12.54 1.80 -0.77
CA SER A 8 -11.56 0.99 -0.03
C SER A 8 -10.32 1.79 0.37
N GLY A 9 -10.17 3.02 -0.13
CA GLY A 9 -8.97 3.83 0.00
C GLY A 9 -7.82 3.36 -0.89
N LEU A 10 -8.02 2.33 -1.72
CA LEU A 10 -7.02 1.82 -2.67
C LEU A 10 -7.12 2.58 -3.99
N ASP A 11 -5.97 2.89 -4.58
CA ASP A 11 -5.92 3.40 -5.94
C ASP A 11 -6.48 2.36 -6.92
N LYS A 12 -7.30 2.81 -7.88
CA LYS A 12 -7.99 1.92 -8.81
C LYS A 12 -7.02 1.15 -9.70
N GLU A 13 -5.97 1.82 -10.13
CA GLU A 13 -4.90 1.25 -10.93
C GLU A 13 -4.12 0.18 -10.16
N TRP A 14 -3.88 0.41 -8.86
CA TRP A 14 -3.24 -0.57 -7.98
C TRP A 14 -4.14 -1.80 -7.81
N LEU A 15 -5.44 -1.61 -7.53
CA LEU A 15 -6.40 -2.71 -7.38
C LEU A 15 -6.53 -3.56 -8.65
N TRP A 16 -6.43 -2.94 -9.82
CA TRP A 16 -6.43 -3.65 -11.10
C TRP A 16 -5.16 -4.49 -11.30
N ALA A 17 -4.01 -4.01 -10.87
CA ALA A 17 -2.75 -4.76 -10.91
C ALA A 17 -2.78 -5.95 -9.94
N ASP A 18 -3.16 -5.72 -8.69
CA ASP A 18 -3.27 -6.75 -7.65
C ASP A 18 -4.24 -7.88 -8.07
N TRP A 19 -5.37 -7.53 -8.71
CA TRP A 19 -6.28 -8.52 -9.27
C TRP A 19 -5.65 -9.40 -10.36
N GLN A 20 -4.82 -8.83 -11.23
CA GLN A 20 -4.12 -9.61 -12.28
C GLN A 20 -3.05 -10.53 -11.65
N ASP A 21 -2.34 -10.06 -10.63
CA ASP A 21 -1.37 -10.86 -9.90
C ASP A 21 -2.05 -12.03 -9.15
N ALA A 22 -3.22 -11.78 -8.56
CA ALA A 22 -4.03 -12.82 -7.93
C ALA A 22 -4.46 -13.92 -8.93
N LEU A 23 -4.82 -13.55 -10.18
CA LEU A 23 -5.08 -14.52 -11.25
C LEU A 23 -3.85 -15.36 -11.60
N ALA A 24 -2.64 -14.79 -11.46
CA ALA A 24 -1.37 -15.48 -11.63
C ALA A 24 -0.92 -16.25 -10.37
N SER A 25 -1.75 -16.31 -9.32
CA SER A 25 -1.39 -16.89 -8.02
C SER A 25 -0.16 -16.25 -7.36
N GLN A 26 0.07 -14.97 -7.65
CA GLN A 26 1.06 -14.15 -6.95
C GLN A 26 0.37 -13.50 -5.76
N GLU A 27 0.99 -13.63 -4.58
CA GLU A 27 0.46 -13.07 -3.34
C GLU A 27 1.17 -11.78 -2.94
N GLN A 28 0.41 -10.86 -2.37
CA GLN A 28 0.93 -9.64 -1.81
C GLN A 28 1.39 -9.89 -0.37
N GLU A 29 2.65 -9.58 -0.07
CA GLU A 29 3.20 -9.69 1.28
C GLU A 29 2.57 -8.66 2.26
N ASP A 30 2.59 -8.98 3.55
CA ASP A 30 2.07 -8.11 4.61
C ASP A 30 2.92 -6.84 4.78
N CYS A 31 2.36 -5.70 4.34
CA CYS A 31 3.00 -4.38 4.36
C CYS A 31 3.35 -3.84 5.75
N ARG A 32 2.97 -4.53 6.84
CA ARG A 32 3.43 -4.20 8.20
C ARG A 32 4.87 -4.64 8.45
N TRP A 33 5.32 -5.67 7.74
CA TRP A 33 6.64 -6.29 7.92
C TRP A 33 7.56 -6.12 6.71
N THR A 34 6.99 -5.75 5.56
CA THR A 34 7.69 -5.46 4.31
C THR A 34 7.53 -3.97 3.95
N PRO A 35 8.37 -3.41 3.05
CA PRO A 35 8.19 -2.05 2.58
C PRO A 35 6.80 -1.82 1.98
N CYS A 36 6.27 -0.60 2.10
CA CYS A 36 4.98 -0.22 1.53
C CYS A 36 4.94 -0.42 0.00
N PHE A 37 3.80 -0.88 -0.51
CA PHE A 37 3.55 -1.13 -1.94
C PHE A 37 2.85 0.03 -2.65
N ASP A 38 2.77 1.19 -2.00
CA ASP A 38 2.16 2.41 -2.54
C ASP A 38 0.71 2.22 -3.04
N CYS A 39 -0.10 1.51 -2.25
CA CYS A 39 -1.48 1.15 -2.62
C CYS A 39 -2.51 2.28 -2.41
N GLY A 40 -2.09 3.44 -1.89
CA GLY A 40 -2.95 4.60 -1.64
C GLY A 40 -3.67 4.62 -0.27
N VAL A 41 -3.81 3.48 0.41
CA VAL A 41 -4.62 3.36 1.64
C VAL A 41 -4.11 4.22 2.80
N CYS A 42 -2.81 4.16 3.10
CA CYS A 42 -2.25 4.92 4.22
C CYS A 42 -2.44 6.44 4.06
N PRO A 43 -1.97 7.08 2.97
CA PRO A 43 -2.18 8.51 2.76
C PRO A 43 -3.67 8.87 2.59
N GLY A 44 -4.47 8.03 1.92
CA GLY A 44 -5.90 8.24 1.74
C GLY A 44 -6.69 8.28 3.06
N MET A 45 -6.22 7.55 4.08
CA MET A 45 -6.80 7.55 5.43
C MET A 45 -6.10 8.50 6.41
N GLY A 46 -5.14 9.32 5.96
CA GLY A 46 -4.39 10.23 6.82
C GLY A 46 -3.53 9.49 7.87
N THR A 47 -3.10 8.27 7.55
CA THR A 47 -2.24 7.45 8.40
C THR A 47 -0.80 7.47 7.89
N GLU A 48 0.16 7.45 8.79
CA GLU A 48 1.57 7.36 8.43
C GLU A 48 1.92 5.95 7.95
N ILE A 49 2.79 5.87 6.94
CA ILE A 49 3.37 4.59 6.52
C ILE A 49 4.33 4.13 7.61
N GLN A 50 3.97 3.02 8.27
CA GLN A 50 4.80 2.38 9.29
C GLN A 50 5.38 1.10 8.73
N ILE A 51 6.69 0.93 8.84
CA ILE A 51 7.38 -0.31 8.49
C ILE A 51 7.89 -0.90 9.80
N GLY A 52 7.67 -2.20 10.02
CA GLY A 52 8.21 -2.91 11.17
C GLY A 52 9.72 -2.73 11.35
N PRO A 53 10.29 -3.09 12.52
CA PRO A 53 11.70 -2.86 12.83
C PRO A 53 12.59 -3.49 11.75
N THR A 54 13.26 -2.64 10.96
CA THR A 54 14.07 -3.08 9.81
C THR A 54 15.46 -3.58 10.23
N GLY A 55 15.87 -3.32 11.48
CA GLY A 55 17.23 -3.55 11.97
C GLY A 55 18.29 -2.68 11.28
N ARG A 56 17.88 -1.68 10.48
CA ARG A 56 18.75 -0.82 9.69
C ARG A 56 18.62 0.63 10.14
N THR A 57 19.75 1.35 10.18
CA THR A 57 19.76 2.80 10.38
C THR A 57 19.30 3.48 9.10
N LEU A 58 18.17 4.20 9.15
CA LEU A 58 17.70 5.00 8.02
C LEU A 58 18.63 6.21 7.82
N LEU A 59 19.10 6.40 6.58
CA LEU A 59 19.87 7.60 6.22
C LEU A 59 18.90 8.77 6.03
N PRO A 60 19.23 9.98 6.53
CA PRO A 60 18.41 11.15 6.28
C PRO A 60 18.46 11.49 4.78
N LEU A 61 17.30 11.46 4.12
CA LEU A 61 17.14 11.99 2.78
C LEU A 61 16.62 13.43 2.89
N THR A 62 17.41 14.40 2.41
CA THR A 62 16.94 15.77 2.22
C THR A 62 16.26 15.86 0.86
N VAL A 63 14.95 16.10 0.85
CA VAL A 63 14.22 16.50 -0.36
C VAL A 63 14.39 18.01 -0.50
N THR A 64 15.19 18.42 -1.49
CA THR A 64 15.40 19.83 -1.89
C THR A 64 14.46 20.25 -2.99
#